data_AF-A0A3P7ILC6-F1
#
_entry.id   AF-A0A3P7ILC6-F1
#
_cell.length_a   1.000
_cell.length_b   1.000
_cell.length_c   1.000
_cell.angle_alpha   90.00
_cell.angle_beta   90.00
_cell.angle_gamma   90.00
#
_symmetry.space_group_name_H-M   'P 1'
#
loop_
_entity.id
_entity.type
_entity.pdbx_description
1 polymer ?
#
loop_
_entity_poly.entity_id
_entity_poly.type
_entity_poly.pdbx_seq_one_letter_code
_entity_poly.pdbx_strand_id
1 'polypeptide(L)'
;MRVRRRFPTLDTIVAAGFLMPHEKEILESYKDKANTPKYWIPANWALTMTYQAWKDGHIENAYYKCVLQEEIKKWRTNLEWVFNYDWVPLPLMYPQVRTTWQ
;
A
#
# COMPACT_ATOMS: atom_id res chain seq x y z
N MET A 1 -7.48 13.19 -4.47
CA MET A 1 -7.73 14.04 -3.27
C MET A 1 -8.90 13.61 -2.37
N ARG A 2 -9.97 12.97 -2.86
CA ARG A 2 -11.16 12.64 -2.03
C ARG A 2 -10.88 11.70 -0.85
N VAL A 3 -9.99 10.73 -1.03
CA VAL A 3 -9.60 9.75 0.01
C VAL A 3 -8.72 10.39 1.09
N ARG A 4 -7.74 11.22 0.70
CA ARG A 4 -6.86 11.94 1.64
C ARG A 4 -7.62 12.92 2.55
N ARG A 5 -8.75 13.46 2.07
CA ARG A 5 -9.66 14.28 2.90
C ARG A 5 -10.49 13.45 3.89
N ARG A 6 -10.80 12.19 3.53
CA ARG A 6 -11.57 11.28 4.39
C ARG A 6 -10.70 10.64 5.48
N PHE A 7 -9.43 10.42 5.20
CA PHE A 7 -8.46 9.81 6.12
C PHE A 7 -7.22 10.70 6.25
N PRO A 8 -7.29 11.79 7.04
CA PRO A 8 -6.17 12.71 7.21
C PRO A 8 -5.07 12.14 8.11
N THR A 9 -5.41 11.29 9.09
CA THR A 9 -4.46 10.71 10.06
C THR A 9 -4.66 9.20 10.21
N LEU A 10 -3.63 8.50 10.70
CA LEU A 10 -3.72 7.06 11.01
C LEU A 10 -4.82 6.77 12.05
N ASP A 11 -5.09 7.68 12.98
CA ASP A 11 -6.19 7.56 13.95
C ASP A 11 -7.57 7.44 13.27
N THR A 12 -7.80 8.22 12.20
CA THR A 12 -9.07 8.13 11.45
C THR A 12 -9.22 6.81 10.71
N ILE A 13 -8.11 6.15 10.36
CA ILE A 13 -8.10 4.83 9.73
C ILE A 13 -8.42 3.74 10.78
N VAL A 14 -7.87 3.87 11.98
CA VAL A 14 -8.21 2.99 13.12
C VAL A 14 -9.69 3.15 13.51
N ALA A 15 -10.16 4.38 13.65
CA ALA A 15 -11.57 4.67 13.98
C ALA A 15 -12.55 4.15 12.92
N ALA A 16 -12.12 4.08 11.66
CA ALA A 16 -12.91 3.49 10.57
C ALA A 16 -12.86 1.95 10.53
N GLY A 17 -12.06 1.30 11.39
CA GLY A 17 -11.96 -0.14 11.51
C GLY A 17 -11.05 -0.81 10.47
N PHE A 18 -10.26 -0.04 9.71
CA PHE A 18 -9.32 -0.59 8.73
C PHE A 18 -7.97 -1.04 9.33
N LEU A 19 -7.64 -0.55 10.52
CA LEU A 19 -6.40 -0.85 11.22
C LEU A 19 -6.71 -1.07 12.70
N MET A 20 -6.16 -2.12 13.29
CA MET A 20 -6.31 -2.36 14.73
C MET A 20 -5.38 -1.46 15.56
N PRO A 21 -5.71 -1.16 16.83
CA PRO A 21 -4.88 -0.29 17.67
C PRO A 21 -3.45 -0.79 17.84
N HIS A 22 -3.27 -2.11 18.00
CA HIS A 22 -1.94 -2.72 18.13
C HIS A 22 -1.14 -2.65 16.82
N GLU A 23 -1.81 -2.77 15.66
CA GLU A 23 -1.17 -2.65 14.35
C GLU A 23 -0.68 -1.21 14.11
N LYS A 24 -1.43 -0.22 14.60
CA LYS A 24 -1.02 1.19 14.56
C LYS A 24 0.29 1.41 15.32
N GLU A 25 0.42 0.86 16.54
CA GLU A 25 1.63 0.98 17.34
C GLU A 25 2.85 0.36 16.63
N ILE A 26 2.67 -0.81 16.01
CA ILE A 26 3.72 -1.46 15.22
C ILE A 26 4.10 -0.58 14.02
N LEU A 27 3.11 -0.01 13.32
CA LEU A 27 3.34 0.86 12.17
C LEU A 27 4.09 2.15 12.54
N GLU A 28 3.79 2.72 13.70
CA GLU A 28 4.49 3.89 14.27
C GLU A 28 5.89 3.54 14.79
N SER A 29 6.12 2.31 15.27
CA SER A 29 7.43 1.84 15.76
C SER A 29 8.52 1.81 14.67
N TYR A 30 8.13 1.62 13.41
CA TYR A 30 9.05 1.69 12.28
C TYR A 30 9.53 3.13 12.08
N LYS A 31 10.76 3.42 12.55
CA LYS A 31 11.45 4.69 12.33
C LYS A 31 11.99 4.79 10.91
N ASP A 32 11.10 4.87 9.93
CA ASP A 32 11.48 5.24 8.57
C ASP A 32 11.76 6.74 8.48
N LYS A 33 12.60 7.13 7.52
CA LYS A 33 12.84 8.55 7.21
C LYS A 33 11.50 9.25 7.03
N ALA A 34 11.35 10.40 7.68
CA ALA A 34 10.17 11.24 7.54
C ALA A 34 9.85 11.39 6.06
N ASN A 35 8.60 11.11 5.68
CA ASN A 35 8.04 11.22 4.32
C ASN A 35 8.07 9.99 3.40
N THR A 36 8.55 8.81 3.82
CA THR A 36 8.32 7.58 3.03
C THR A 36 6.93 7.02 3.31
N PRO A 37 6.06 6.84 2.29
CA PRO A 37 4.72 6.30 2.50
C PRO A 37 4.81 4.80 2.85
N LYS A 38 4.29 4.44 4.02
CA LYS A 38 4.37 3.09 4.63
C LYS A 38 3.33 2.09 4.07
N TYR A 39 2.92 2.24 2.81
CA TYR A 39 1.88 1.38 2.21
C TYR A 39 2.34 -0.07 1.98
N TRP A 40 3.66 -0.31 1.97
CA TRP A 40 4.25 -1.63 1.79
C TRP A 40 4.15 -2.50 3.06
N ILE A 41 3.97 -1.89 4.23
CA ILE A 41 3.96 -2.61 5.52
C ILE A 41 2.77 -3.59 5.58
N PRO A 42 1.51 -3.19 5.31
CA PRO A 42 0.39 -4.13 5.29
C PRO A 42 0.52 -5.22 4.22
N ALA A 43 1.13 -4.90 3.07
CA ALA A 43 1.39 -5.89 2.02
C ALA A 43 2.35 -6.98 2.50
N ASN A 44 3.39 -6.60 3.26
CA ASN A 44 4.31 -7.55 3.88
C ASN A 44 3.63 -8.38 4.97
N TRP A 45 2.79 -7.78 5.81
CA TRP A 45 2.03 -8.53 6.80
C TRP A 45 1.14 -9.60 6.15
N ALA A 46 0.44 -9.27 5.05
CA ALA A 46 -0.34 -10.25 4.31
C ALA A 46 0.53 -11.42 3.78
N LEU A 47 1.73 -11.14 3.28
CA LEU A 47 2.68 -12.18 2.87
C LEU A 47 3.15 -13.06 4.04
N THR A 48 3.41 -12.46 5.21
CA THR A 48 3.79 -13.21 6.42
C THR A 48 2.64 -14.06 6.94
N MET A 49 1.40 -13.53 6.94
CA MET A 49 0.20 -14.26 7.34
C MET A 49 -0.05 -15.48 6.44
N THR A 50 0.09 -15.35 5.12
CA THR A 50 -0.01 -16.52 4.21
C THR A 50 1.08 -17.56 4.45
N TYR A 51 2.28 -17.13 4.85
CA TYR A 51 3.35 -18.05 5.21
C TYR A 51 3.07 -18.79 6.52
N GLN A 52 2.57 -18.09 7.54
CA GLN A 52 2.16 -18.68 8.82
C GLN A 52 1.01 -19.67 8.63
N ALA A 53 -0.03 -19.30 7.87
CA ALA A 53 -1.15 -20.19 7.55
C ALA A 53 -0.71 -21.50 6.87
N TRP A 54 0.32 -21.45 6.02
CA TRP A 54 0.92 -22.67 5.46
C TRP A 54 1.69 -23.49 6.49
N LYS A 55 2.48 -22.84 7.36
CA LYS A 55 3.23 -23.51 8.42
C LYS A 55 2.32 -24.22 9.43
N ASP A 56 1.17 -23.60 9.72
CA ASP A 56 0.17 -24.11 10.64
C ASP A 56 -0.75 -25.18 10.01
N GLY A 57 -0.51 -25.50 8.72
CA GLY A 57 -1.24 -26.56 8.01
C GLY A 57 -2.62 -26.17 7.51
N HIS A 58 -3.01 -24.89 7.59
CA HIS A 58 -4.28 -24.42 7.00
C HIS A 58 -4.27 -24.42 5.46
N ILE A 59 -3.08 -24.41 4.85
CA ILE A 59 -2.91 -24.50 3.39
C ILE A 59 -2.27 -25.85 3.06
N GLU A 60 -3.04 -26.71 2.40
CA GLU A 60 -2.67 -28.11 2.13
C GLU A 60 -1.43 -28.26 1.24
N ASN A 61 -1.22 -27.36 0.26
CA ASN A 61 -0.15 -27.46 -0.71
C ASN A 61 0.65 -26.16 -0.84
N ALA A 62 1.98 -26.28 -0.92
CA ALA A 62 2.90 -25.18 -1.20
C ALA A 62 2.58 -24.46 -2.52
N TYR A 63 1.96 -25.14 -3.49
CA TYR A 63 1.50 -24.51 -4.73
C TYR A 63 0.44 -23.42 -4.47
N TYR A 64 -0.59 -23.70 -3.67
CA TYR A 64 -1.63 -22.72 -3.35
C TYR A 64 -1.07 -21.50 -2.59
N LYS A 65 -0.09 -21.73 -1.71
CA LYS A 65 0.65 -20.65 -1.06
C LYS A 65 1.35 -19.75 -2.09
N CYS A 66 2.03 -20.35 -3.06
CA CYS A 66 2.75 -19.62 -4.10
C CYS A 66 1.79 -18.74 -4.92
N VAL A 67 0.65 -19.29 -5.34
CA VAL A 67 -0.38 -18.56 -6.10
C VAL A 67 -0.94 -17.38 -5.29
N LEU A 68 -1.28 -17.59 -4.01
CA LEU A 68 -1.76 -16.51 -3.14
C LEU A 68 -0.71 -15.40 -2.99
N GLN A 69 0.55 -15.78 -2.77
CA GLN A 69 1.64 -14.82 -2.66
C GLN A 69 1.89 -14.07 -3.97
N GLU A 70 1.68 -14.71 -5.12
CA GLU A 70 1.78 -14.08 -6.43
C GLU A 70 0.69 -13.03 -6.63
N GLU A 71 -0.55 -13.32 -6.27
CA GLU A 71 -1.65 -12.35 -6.35
C GLU A 71 -1.44 -11.15 -5.42
N ILE A 72 -0.95 -11.37 -4.19
CA ILE A 72 -0.58 -10.27 -3.28
C ILE A 72 0.53 -9.41 -3.89
N LYS A 73 1.52 -10.03 -4.54
CA LYS A 73 2.60 -9.31 -5.23
C LYS A 73 2.07 -8.51 -6.42
N LYS A 74 1.16 -9.06 -7.23
CA LYS A 74 0.52 -8.35 -8.35
C LYS A 74 -0.24 -7.12 -7.85
N TRP A 75 -1.03 -7.27 -6.78
CA TRP A 75 -1.71 -6.15 -6.13
C TRP A 75 -0.74 -5.07 -5.65
N ARG A 76 0.36 -5.45 -4.99
CA ARG A 76 1.41 -4.52 -4.55
C ARG A 76 2.02 -3.74 -5.73
N THR A 77 2.32 -4.42 -6.83
CA THR A 77 2.85 -3.78 -8.04
C THR A 77 1.86 -2.76 -8.62
N ASN A 78 0.56 -3.09 -8.66
CA ASN A 78 -0.45 -2.15 -9.13
C ASN A 78 -0.55 -0.89 -8.27
N LEU A 79 -0.40 -1.01 -6.95
CA LEU A 79 -0.32 0.16 -6.06
C LEU A 79 0.92 1.01 -6.32
N GLU A 80 2.06 0.39 -6.61
CA GLU A 80 3.30 1.07 -6.96
C GLU A 80 3.14 1.90 -8.25
N TRP A 81 2.41 1.39 -9.25
CA TRP A 81 2.05 2.16 -10.44
C TRP A 81 1.28 3.43 -10.09
N VAL A 82 0.24 3.33 -9.25
CA VAL A 82 -0.54 4.50 -8.82
C VAL A 82 0.34 5.53 -8.10
N PHE A 83 1.27 5.06 -7.27
CA PHE A 83 2.23 5.94 -6.60
C PHE A 83 3.17 6.63 -7.60
N ASN A 84 3.67 5.93 -8.61
CA ASN A 84 4.53 6.51 -9.63
C ASN A 84 3.81 7.59 -10.45
N TYR A 85 2.52 7.43 -10.74
CA TYR A 85 1.71 8.47 -11.39
C TYR A 85 1.50 9.72 -10.52
N ASP A 86 1.45 9.58 -9.19
CA ASP A 86 1.37 10.71 -8.25
C ASP A 86 2.73 11.40 -8.10
N TRP A 87 3.82 10.63 -8.13
CA TRP A 87 5.19 11.12 -7.97
C TRP A 87 5.74 11.84 -9.20
N VAL A 88 5.42 11.37 -10.41
CA VAL A 88 5.91 11.93 -11.68
C VAL A 88 4.78 12.67 -12.39
N PRO A 89 4.61 13.99 -12.15
CA PRO A 89 3.65 14.78 -12.92
C PRO A 89 4.08 14.88 -14.38
N LEU A 90 3.11 15.03 -15.29
CA LEU A 90 3.38 15.40 -16.67
C LEU A 90 4.30 16.64 -16.70
N PRO A 91 5.37 16.66 -17.51
CA PRO A 91 6.25 17.81 -17.59
C PRO A 91 5.44 19.07 -17.92
N LEU A 92 5.60 20.10 -17.10
CA LEU A 92 4.80 21.33 -17.12
C LEU A 92 4.76 22.02 -18.50
N MET A 93 5.80 21.81 -19.31
CA MET A 93 5.92 22.30 -20.67
C MET A 93 4.79 21.79 -21.60
N TYR A 94 4.29 20.56 -21.40
CA TYR A 94 3.26 20.00 -22.28
C TYR A 94 1.88 20.66 -22.11
N PRO A 95 1.37 20.87 -20.89
CA PRO A 95 0.14 21.64 -20.69
C PRO A 95 0.27 23.11 -21.14
N GLN A 96 1.43 23.74 -20.89
CA GLN A 96 1.64 25.17 -21.15
C GLN A 96 1.64 25.51 -22.64
N VAL A 97 2.29 24.71 -23.48
CA VAL A 97 2.31 24.92 -24.93
C VAL A 97 0.90 24.86 -25.49
N ARG A 98 0.03 23.97 -24.99
CA ARG A 98 -1.34 23.85 -25.48
C ARG A 98 -2.22 25.06 -25.15
N THR A 99 -1.99 25.72 -24.02
CA THR A 99 -2.76 26.92 -23.61
C THR A 99 -2.31 28.21 -24.29
N THR A 100 -1.07 28.29 -24.78
CA THR A 100 -0.52 29.50 -25.43
C THR A 100 -0.82 29.60 -26.93
N TRP A 101 -1.32 28.51 -27.55
CA TRP A 101 -1.70 28.47 -28.98
C TRP A 101 -3.23 28.52 -29.20
N GLN A 102 -4.00 29.00 -28.22
CA GLN A 102 -5.43 29.35 -28.32
C GLN A 102 -5.60 30.82 -27.95
#